data_AF-A0A956UBB9-F1
#
_entry.id   AF-A0A956UBB9-F1
#
_cell.length_a   1.000
_cell.length_b   1.000
_cell.length_c   1.000
_cell.angle_alpha   90.00
_cell.angle_beta   90.00
_cell.angle_gamma   90.00
#
_symmetry.space_group_name_H-M   'P 1'
#
loop_
_entity.id
_entity.type
_entity.pdbx_description
1 polymer ?
#
loop_
_entity_poly.entity_id
_entity_poly.type
_entity_poly.pdbx_seq_one_letter_code
_entity_poly.pdbx_strand_id
1 'polypeptide(L)'
;MAESKSDQTIKLLEPVPEELLTSWLNEFYGKVVDISERTVLRHRDFSYVERIRFNEALPESLIYKLVLPPWDIEQDLHERVLVPSISNSAQLYMSAHHGSTTAMFMEDLGTCYMKESADRESCQKFAKNLARMHRAYSYRIEEIVEANILRHLSGEKLQDFGYSLARKLCELESIDRATAGDLEKRMDLVANRLGGETLTLVHGDLYAENVVLRQTKQQLIDWSWFTSIGTALIDLATITSDHEKNGVLRQFKEDFLESYCFESGSEKSQIIELLPMALALERFLFLSWLAERKSRGIFGTTVGHVDDLVAQVIEQIRASAKL
;
A
#
# COMPACT_ATOMS: atom_id res chain seq x y z
N MET A 1 26.38 -1.78 8.59
CA MET A 1 25.84 -1.36 7.28
C MET A 1 26.51 -2.20 6.22
N ALA A 2 25.80 -3.20 5.70
CA ALA A 2 26.28 -3.91 4.52
C ALA A 2 25.98 -3.03 3.31
N GLU A 3 27.02 -2.60 2.59
CA GLU A 3 26.87 -2.02 1.27
C GLU A 3 26.20 -3.07 0.38
N SER A 4 24.92 -2.87 0.05
CA SER A 4 24.26 -3.69 -0.95
C SER A 4 24.95 -3.42 -2.28
N LYS A 5 25.60 -4.45 -2.85
CA LYS A 5 26.05 -4.43 -4.24
C LYS A 5 24.91 -3.90 -5.10
N SER A 6 25.11 -2.77 -5.77
CA SER A 6 24.12 -2.19 -6.67
C SER A 6 23.84 -3.21 -7.77
N ASP A 7 22.68 -3.86 -7.69
CA ASP A 7 22.23 -4.79 -8.70
C ASP A 7 22.03 -3.98 -9.99
N GLN A 8 22.86 -4.23 -11.01
CA GLN A 8 22.85 -3.52 -12.29
C GLN A 8 21.54 -3.70 -13.07
N THR A 9 20.61 -4.50 -12.54
CA THR A 9 19.27 -4.78 -13.07
C THR A 9 18.20 -3.77 -12.65
N ILE A 10 18.51 -2.82 -11.75
CA ILE A 10 17.54 -1.81 -11.28
C ILE A 10 17.80 -0.47 -11.95
N LYS A 11 16.91 -0.05 -12.85
CA LYS A 11 16.86 1.34 -13.32
C LYS A 11 15.96 2.15 -12.40
N LEU A 12 16.54 3.10 -11.65
CA LEU A 12 15.76 4.01 -10.81
C LEU A 12 14.98 5.02 -11.66
N LEU A 13 13.87 5.52 -11.12
CA LEU A 13 13.09 6.58 -11.76
C LEU A 13 13.93 7.85 -11.84
N GLU A 14 14.11 8.38 -13.04
CA GLU A 14 14.77 9.67 -13.23
C GLU A 14 13.82 10.79 -12.79
N PRO A 15 14.26 11.72 -11.91
CA PRO A 15 13.47 12.90 -11.59
C PRO A 15 13.16 13.72 -12.84
N VAL A 16 12.03 14.42 -12.83
CA VAL A 16 11.70 15.37 -13.91
C VAL A 16 12.72 16.52 -13.96
N PRO A 17 12.87 17.20 -15.11
CA PRO A 17 13.66 18.43 -15.21
C PRO A 17 13.30 19.46 -14.13
N GLU A 18 14.32 20.07 -13.53
CA GLU A 18 14.16 21.05 -12.43
C GLU A 18 13.30 22.26 -12.82
N GLU A 19 13.38 22.67 -14.09
CA GLU A 19 12.57 23.75 -14.66
C GLU A 19 11.06 23.44 -14.59
N LEU A 20 10.68 22.17 -14.77
CA LEU A 20 9.29 21.73 -14.66
C LEU A 20 8.81 21.73 -13.22
N LEU A 21 9.62 21.20 -12.29
CA LEU A 21 9.32 21.26 -10.86
C LEU A 21 9.10 22.72 -10.41
N THR A 22 10.00 23.62 -10.82
CA THR A 22 9.90 25.06 -10.52
C THR A 22 8.62 25.66 -11.10
N SER A 23 8.28 25.32 -12.35
CA SER A 23 7.05 25.79 -13.00
C SER A 23 5.80 25.34 -12.25
N TRP A 24 5.73 24.06 -11.84
CA TRP A 24 4.59 23.52 -11.10
C TRP A 24 4.48 24.14 -9.70
N LEU A 25 5.59 24.32 -8.99
CA LEU A 25 5.57 25.01 -7.69
C LEU A 25 5.07 26.45 -7.83
N ASN A 26 5.48 27.17 -8.87
CA ASN A 26 5.00 28.53 -9.12
C ASN A 26 3.50 28.57 -9.41
N GLU A 27 2.98 27.59 -10.14
CA GLU A 27 1.54 27.43 -10.39
C GLU A 27 0.79 27.16 -9.08
N PHE A 28 1.25 26.19 -8.29
CA PHE A 28 0.64 25.83 -7.01
C PHE A 28 0.56 27.00 -6.03
N TYR A 29 1.66 27.75 -5.85
CA TYR A 29 1.71 28.89 -4.92
C TYR A 29 1.16 30.20 -5.50
N GLY A 30 0.95 30.27 -6.82
CA GLY A 30 0.59 31.51 -7.52
C GLY A 30 1.69 32.59 -7.50
N LYS A 31 2.92 32.24 -7.11
CA LYS A 31 4.08 33.13 -7.02
C LYS A 31 5.37 32.32 -7.10
N VAL A 32 6.48 32.99 -7.38
CA VAL A 32 7.81 32.39 -7.24
C VAL A 32 8.06 32.05 -5.77
N VAL A 33 8.49 30.82 -5.52
CA VAL A 33 8.88 30.34 -4.19
C VAL A 33 10.35 29.96 -4.15
N ASP A 34 10.97 30.20 -3.00
CA ASP A 34 12.35 29.82 -2.73
C ASP A 34 12.37 28.51 -1.93
N ILE A 35 13.07 27.51 -2.45
CA ILE A 35 13.21 26.19 -1.81
C ILE A 35 14.37 26.27 -0.81
N SER A 36 14.05 26.12 0.47
CA SER A 36 15.04 26.16 1.54
C SER A 36 15.73 24.82 1.76
N GLU A 37 15.02 23.71 1.54
CA GLU A 37 15.54 22.36 1.74
C GLU A 37 14.83 21.34 0.85
N ARG A 38 15.59 20.36 0.35
CA ARG A 38 15.06 19.14 -0.28
C ARG A 38 15.64 17.92 0.40
N THR A 39 14.78 16.99 0.79
CA THR A 39 15.17 15.73 1.40
C THR A 39 14.59 14.58 0.60
N VAL A 40 15.43 13.76 -0.03
CA VAL A 40 14.99 12.52 -0.68
C VAL A 40 14.56 11.52 0.39
N LEU A 41 13.28 11.17 0.40
CA LEU A 41 12.71 10.20 1.33
C LEU A 41 12.72 8.78 0.74
N ARG A 42 12.50 8.67 -0.57
CA ARG A 42 12.51 7.38 -1.29
C ARG A 42 12.93 7.57 -2.73
N HIS A 43 13.83 6.73 -3.22
CA HIS A 43 14.19 6.66 -4.64
C HIS A 43 14.19 5.21 -5.10
N ARG A 44 13.19 4.85 -5.90
CA ARG A 44 12.97 3.52 -6.46
C ARG A 44 12.71 3.62 -7.95
N ASP A 45 12.54 2.48 -8.59
CA ASP A 45 12.31 2.35 -10.02
C ASP A 45 10.95 2.85 -10.50
N PHE A 46 9.90 2.74 -9.68
CA PHE A 46 8.57 3.27 -10.01
C PHE A 46 8.13 4.46 -9.18
N SER A 47 8.94 4.89 -8.21
CA SER A 47 8.60 6.04 -7.39
C SER A 47 9.81 6.80 -6.91
N TYR A 48 9.67 8.11 -6.87
CA TYR A 48 10.62 9.03 -6.27
C TYR A 48 9.85 9.98 -5.35
N VAL A 49 10.29 10.13 -4.11
CA VAL A 49 9.59 10.90 -3.09
C VAL A 49 10.58 11.81 -2.39
N GLU A 50 10.25 13.09 -2.35
CA GLU A 50 10.98 14.12 -1.64
C GLU A 50 10.08 14.87 -0.67
N ARG A 51 10.69 15.38 0.39
CA ARG A 51 10.15 16.50 1.14
C ARG A 51 10.81 17.78 0.62
N ILE A 52 10.00 18.76 0.28
CA ILE A 52 10.46 20.09 -0.14
C ILE A 52 10.00 21.09 0.92
N ARG A 53 10.91 21.92 1.43
CA ARG A 53 10.62 23.03 2.34
C ARG A 53 10.81 24.36 1.63
N PHE A 54 10.02 25.35 2.03
CA PHE A 54 9.98 26.66 1.38
C PHE A 54 10.26 27.77 2.39
N ASN A 55 10.89 28.86 1.92
CA ASN A 55 10.97 30.11 2.67
C ASN A 55 9.71 30.94 2.42
N GLU A 56 9.09 31.44 3.49
CA GLU A 56 7.99 32.44 3.43
C GLU A 56 6.81 32.03 2.51
N ALA A 57 6.44 30.74 2.52
CA ALA A 57 5.31 30.19 1.78
C ALA A 57 4.48 29.24 2.67
N LEU A 58 3.17 29.17 2.40
CA LEU A 58 2.25 28.23 3.05
C LEU A 58 1.61 27.32 2.00
N PRO A 59 1.63 25.98 2.18
CA PRO A 59 2.27 25.26 3.29
C PRO A 59 3.81 25.42 3.30
N GLU A 60 4.42 25.35 4.48
CA GLU A 60 5.90 25.52 4.63
C GLU A 60 6.68 24.32 4.06
N SER A 61 5.99 23.20 3.86
CA SER A 61 6.55 22.01 3.22
C SER A 61 5.51 21.21 2.46
N LEU A 62 6.00 20.44 1.48
CA LEU A 62 5.23 19.53 0.65
C LEU A 62 5.95 18.18 0.54
N ILE A 63 5.17 17.11 0.38
CA ILE A 63 5.66 15.86 -0.17
C ILE A 63 5.50 15.92 -1.68
N TYR A 64 6.62 15.82 -2.39
CA TYR A 64 6.67 15.74 -3.83
C TYR A 64 6.92 14.29 -4.24
N LYS A 65 5.96 13.69 -4.92
CA LYS A 65 5.99 12.27 -5.30
C LYS A 65 5.84 12.10 -6.80
N LEU A 66 6.83 11.48 -7.41
CA LEU A 66 6.79 11.02 -8.80
C LEU A 66 6.49 9.54 -8.84
N VAL A 67 5.61 9.13 -9.74
CA VAL A 67 5.23 7.74 -9.96
C VAL A 67 5.03 7.44 -11.44
N LEU A 68 5.27 6.18 -11.82
CA LEU A 68 4.98 5.67 -13.16
C LEU A 68 3.72 4.78 -13.15
N PRO A 69 2.96 4.71 -14.25
CA PRO A 69 1.86 3.77 -14.38
C PRO A 69 2.30 2.32 -14.17
N PRO A 70 1.49 1.50 -13.48
CA PRO A 70 0.15 1.81 -12.96
C PRO A 70 0.15 2.23 -11.47
N TRP A 71 1.31 2.65 -10.93
CA TRP A 71 1.42 3.13 -9.55
C TRP A 71 0.89 4.57 -9.37
N ASP A 72 0.58 5.25 -10.47
CA ASP A 72 -0.10 6.54 -10.50
C ASP A 72 -1.58 6.47 -10.10
N ILE A 73 -2.13 5.27 -9.89
CA ILE A 73 -3.48 5.06 -9.32
C ILE A 73 -3.73 5.84 -8.04
N GLU A 74 -2.69 6.17 -7.27
CA GLU A 74 -2.80 7.01 -6.06
C GLU A 74 -3.42 8.38 -6.36
N GLN A 75 -3.13 8.96 -7.53
CA GLN A 75 -3.78 10.20 -7.96
C GLN A 75 -5.29 10.00 -8.05
N ASP A 76 -5.73 9.00 -8.82
CA ASP A 76 -7.15 8.67 -8.97
C ASP A 76 -7.82 8.39 -7.62
N LEU A 77 -7.09 7.74 -6.70
CA LEU A 77 -7.60 7.49 -5.35
C LEU A 77 -7.83 8.79 -4.59
N HIS A 78 -6.85 9.70 -4.57
CA HIS A 78 -7.01 10.98 -3.89
C HIS A 78 -8.09 11.87 -4.51
N GLU A 79 -8.23 11.84 -5.84
CA GLU A 79 -9.18 12.70 -6.56
C GLU A 79 -10.62 12.17 -6.49
N ARG A 80 -10.82 10.85 -6.43
CA ARG A 80 -12.14 10.24 -6.70
C ARG A 80 -12.64 9.27 -5.64
N VAL A 81 -11.78 8.71 -4.80
CA VAL A 81 -12.17 7.63 -3.84
C VAL A 81 -12.00 8.08 -2.40
N LEU A 82 -10.81 8.57 -2.06
CA LEU A 82 -10.41 8.92 -0.71
C LEU A 82 -11.15 10.17 -0.26
N VAL A 83 -11.96 10.01 0.78
CA VAL A 83 -12.55 11.13 1.51
C VAL A 83 -11.67 11.38 2.73
N PRO A 84 -10.92 12.50 2.81
CA PRO A 84 -9.92 12.71 3.86
C PRO A 84 -10.46 12.60 5.29
N SER A 85 -11.71 12.96 5.52
CA SER A 85 -12.37 12.82 6.84
C SER A 85 -12.70 11.37 7.23
N ILE A 86 -12.65 10.44 6.28
CA ILE A 86 -12.89 9.00 6.47
C ILE A 86 -11.56 8.25 6.48
N SER A 87 -10.74 8.42 5.45
CA SER A 87 -9.45 7.69 5.29
C SER A 87 -8.34 8.23 6.20
N ASN A 88 -8.49 9.45 6.72
CA ASN A 88 -7.39 10.20 7.35
C ASN A 88 -6.15 10.25 6.44
N SER A 89 -6.33 10.31 5.12
CA SER A 89 -5.22 10.37 4.17
C SER A 89 -4.57 11.75 4.14
N ALA A 90 -3.33 11.83 3.65
CA ALA A 90 -2.75 13.12 3.26
C ALA A 90 -3.63 13.82 2.22
N GLN A 91 -3.65 15.16 2.23
CA GLN A 91 -4.30 15.91 1.16
C GLN A 91 -3.44 15.91 -0.10
N LEU A 92 -4.04 15.63 -1.26
CA LEU A 92 -3.46 15.93 -2.56
C LEU A 92 -3.79 17.39 -2.89
N TYR A 93 -2.77 18.22 -3.09
CA TYR A 93 -2.96 19.62 -3.45
C TYR A 93 -3.00 19.83 -4.95
N MET A 94 -2.10 19.14 -5.67
CA MET A 94 -1.97 19.26 -7.12
C MET A 94 -1.37 17.98 -7.70
N SER A 95 -1.81 17.62 -8.88
CA SER A 95 -1.22 16.60 -9.75
C SER A 95 -0.74 17.26 -11.05
N ALA A 96 0.35 16.75 -11.62
CA ALA A 96 0.91 17.20 -12.90
C ALA A 96 1.55 16.03 -13.64
N HIS A 97 1.79 16.19 -14.95
CA HIS A 97 2.30 15.10 -15.79
C HIS A 97 3.48 15.53 -16.65
N HIS A 98 4.46 14.63 -16.80
CA HIS A 98 5.57 14.77 -17.75
C HIS A 98 5.85 13.43 -18.44
N GLY A 99 5.49 13.32 -19.71
CA GLY A 99 5.53 12.04 -20.42
C GLY A 99 4.61 11.02 -19.74
N SER A 100 5.17 9.88 -19.32
CA SER A 100 4.46 8.86 -18.56
C SER A 100 4.51 9.07 -17.05
N THR A 101 5.24 10.07 -16.56
CA THR A 101 5.41 10.29 -15.12
C THR A 101 4.31 11.19 -14.59
N THR A 102 3.69 10.74 -13.50
CA THR A 102 2.74 11.53 -12.72
C THR A 102 3.45 12.10 -11.50
N ALA A 103 3.32 13.41 -11.33
CA ALA A 103 3.81 14.18 -10.20
C ALA A 103 2.65 14.54 -9.27
N MET A 104 2.80 14.28 -7.99
CA MET A 104 1.82 14.58 -6.94
C MET A 104 2.46 15.47 -5.89
N PHE A 105 1.78 16.56 -5.56
CA PHE A 105 2.14 17.49 -4.49
C PHE A 105 1.16 17.30 -3.34
N MET A 106 1.66 16.74 -2.24
CA MET A 106 0.84 16.25 -1.15
C MET A 106 1.20 16.93 0.17
N GLU A 107 0.27 16.89 1.12
CA GLU A 107 0.48 17.36 2.48
C GLU A 107 1.66 16.66 3.15
N ASP A 108 2.57 17.44 3.73
CA ASP A 108 3.63 16.91 4.60
C ASP A 108 3.11 16.71 6.02
N LEU A 109 2.95 15.44 6.36
CA LEU A 109 2.42 15.02 7.66
C LEU A 109 3.49 14.94 8.77
N GLY A 110 4.76 15.16 8.42
CA GLY A 110 5.89 15.07 9.35
C GLY A 110 6.60 13.71 9.32
N THR A 111 7.32 13.40 10.41
CA THR A 111 8.23 12.24 10.48
C THR A 111 8.00 11.33 11.69
N CYS A 112 6.95 11.57 12.46
CA CYS A 112 6.62 10.74 13.59
C CYS A 112 5.74 9.59 13.10
N TYR A 113 6.33 8.44 12.76
CA TYR A 113 5.57 7.28 12.33
C TYR A 113 5.21 6.38 13.51
N MET A 114 4.12 5.65 13.35
CA MET A 114 3.67 4.67 14.35
C MET A 114 4.69 3.55 14.54
N LYS A 115 5.46 3.20 13.50
CA LYS A 115 6.54 2.20 13.58
C LYS A 115 7.56 2.47 14.68
N GLU A 116 7.90 3.73 14.96
CA GLU A 116 8.88 4.09 16.00
C GLU A 116 8.23 4.62 17.28
N SER A 117 7.04 5.22 17.17
CA SER A 117 6.44 6.02 18.25
C SER A 117 5.11 5.47 18.78
N ALA A 118 4.69 4.26 18.38
CA ALA A 118 3.47 3.67 18.93
C ALA A 118 3.57 3.49 20.45
N ASP A 119 2.47 3.81 21.10
CA ASP A 119 2.18 3.43 22.48
C ASP A 119 0.81 2.74 22.51
N ARG A 120 0.42 2.27 23.70
CA ARG A 120 -0.85 1.56 23.88
C ARG A 120 -2.05 2.41 23.46
N GLU A 121 -2.07 3.70 23.81
CA GLU A 121 -3.20 4.58 23.55
C GLU A 121 -3.36 4.88 22.05
N SER A 122 -2.28 5.29 21.40
CA SER A 122 -2.24 5.57 19.96
C SER A 122 -2.58 4.32 19.14
N CYS A 123 -2.12 3.13 19.57
CA CYS A 123 -2.49 1.85 18.97
C CYS A 123 -4.00 1.58 19.06
N GLN A 124 -4.57 1.62 20.27
CA GLN A 124 -6.01 1.38 20.48
C GLN A 124 -6.87 2.40 19.73
N LYS A 125 -6.46 3.67 19.71
CA LYS A 125 -7.15 4.73 18.98
C LYS A 125 -7.09 4.50 17.47
N PHE A 126 -5.93 4.13 16.95
CA PHE A 126 -5.77 3.82 15.53
C PHE A 126 -6.62 2.62 15.11
N ALA A 127 -6.63 1.54 15.90
CA ALA A 127 -7.48 0.37 15.66
C ALA A 127 -8.97 0.73 15.53
N LYS A 128 -9.47 1.58 16.44
CA LYS A 128 -10.87 2.06 16.38
C LYS A 128 -11.11 2.93 15.14
N ASN A 129 -10.20 3.84 14.82
CA ASN A 129 -10.32 4.67 13.64
C ASN A 129 -10.28 3.85 12.34
N LEU A 130 -9.45 2.79 12.29
CA LEU A 130 -9.39 1.87 11.16
C LEU A 130 -10.71 1.09 11.00
N ALA A 131 -11.29 0.59 12.10
CA ALA A 131 -12.59 -0.07 12.07
C ALA A 131 -13.71 0.86 11.56
N ARG A 132 -13.69 2.14 11.97
CA ARG A 132 -14.63 3.16 11.47
C ARG A 132 -14.42 3.46 9.99
N MET A 133 -13.16 3.57 9.55
CA MET A 133 -12.82 3.75 8.13
C MET A 133 -13.39 2.59 7.31
N HIS A 134 -13.11 1.35 7.70
CA HIS A 134 -13.60 0.17 6.98
C HIS A 134 -15.13 0.13 6.92
N ARG A 135 -15.81 0.39 8.05
CA ARG A 135 -17.28 0.46 8.07
C ARG A 135 -17.82 1.58 7.18
N ALA A 136 -17.20 2.75 7.20
CA ALA A 136 -17.66 3.87 6.39
C ALA A 136 -17.53 3.59 4.89
N TYR A 137 -16.43 2.96 4.46
CA TYR A 137 -16.25 2.57 3.06
C TYR A 137 -17.08 1.34 2.67
N SER A 138 -17.44 0.45 3.61
CA SER A 138 -18.35 -0.66 3.30
C SER A 138 -19.74 -0.19 2.87
N TYR A 139 -20.18 0.98 3.33
CA TYR A 139 -21.43 1.61 2.89
C TYR A 139 -21.31 2.33 1.53
N ARG A 140 -20.10 2.46 0.99
CA ARG A 140 -19.81 3.16 -0.28
C ARG A 140 -19.32 2.22 -1.38
N ILE A 141 -19.42 0.91 -1.20
CA ILE A 141 -18.85 -0.06 -2.14
C ILE A 141 -19.39 0.13 -3.56
N GLU A 142 -20.69 0.35 -3.74
CA GLU A 142 -21.28 0.54 -5.06
C GLU A 142 -20.66 1.74 -5.79
N GLU A 143 -20.57 2.88 -5.11
CA GLU A 143 -19.93 4.11 -5.62
C GLU A 143 -18.47 3.87 -6.04
N ILE A 144 -17.70 3.14 -5.22
CA ILE A 144 -16.27 2.90 -5.48
C ILE A 144 -16.09 1.88 -6.62
N VAL A 145 -16.96 0.86 -6.70
CA VAL A 145 -16.96 -0.11 -7.80
C VAL A 145 -17.25 0.59 -9.12
N GLU A 146 -18.24 1.49 -9.16
CA GLU A 146 -18.61 2.26 -10.36
C GLU A 146 -17.49 3.18 -10.84
N ALA A 147 -16.64 3.68 -9.93
CA ALA A 147 -15.48 4.50 -10.30
C ALA A 147 -14.49 3.73 -11.20
N ASN A 148 -14.48 2.39 -11.11
CA ASN A 148 -13.66 1.47 -11.91
C ASN A 148 -12.15 1.79 -11.87
N ILE A 149 -11.68 2.27 -10.72
CA ILE A 149 -10.26 2.54 -10.45
C ILE A 149 -9.60 1.32 -9.80
N LEU A 150 -10.30 0.70 -8.85
CA LEU A 150 -9.76 -0.31 -7.95
C LEU A 150 -10.07 -1.73 -8.38
N ARG A 151 -9.15 -2.64 -8.08
CA ARG A 151 -9.42 -4.09 -8.14
C ARG A 151 -10.51 -4.46 -7.15
N HIS A 152 -11.40 -5.35 -7.58
CA HIS A 152 -12.49 -5.89 -6.78
C HIS A 152 -12.20 -7.35 -6.43
N LEU A 153 -11.88 -7.60 -5.17
CA LEU A 153 -11.45 -8.88 -4.62
C LEU A 153 -12.57 -9.50 -3.76
N SER A 154 -13.58 -10.05 -4.43
CA SER A 154 -14.76 -10.65 -3.80
C SER A 154 -15.08 -12.03 -4.39
N GLY A 155 -15.41 -13.02 -3.56
CA GLY A 155 -15.92 -14.33 -4.02
C GLY A 155 -15.17 -14.90 -5.22
N GLU A 156 -15.88 -15.14 -6.33
CA GLU A 156 -15.32 -15.65 -7.60
C GLU A 156 -14.18 -14.80 -8.17
N LYS A 157 -14.21 -13.47 -7.98
CA LYS A 157 -13.15 -12.57 -8.48
C LYS A 157 -11.81 -12.80 -7.79
N LEU A 158 -11.79 -13.32 -6.56
CA LEU A 158 -10.55 -13.73 -5.90
C LEU A 158 -9.95 -14.95 -6.61
N GLN A 159 -10.77 -15.93 -6.98
CA GLN A 159 -10.33 -17.12 -7.70
C GLN A 159 -9.78 -16.74 -9.07
N ASP A 160 -10.53 -15.93 -9.84
CA ASP A 160 -10.10 -15.42 -11.14
C ASP A 160 -8.77 -14.67 -11.06
N PHE A 161 -8.57 -13.88 -9.99
CA PHE A 161 -7.31 -13.20 -9.72
C PHE A 161 -6.15 -14.19 -9.51
N GLY A 162 -6.32 -15.21 -8.66
CA GLY A 162 -5.28 -16.21 -8.42
C GLY A 162 -4.96 -17.03 -9.66
N TYR A 163 -5.98 -17.44 -10.42
CA TYR A 163 -5.80 -18.21 -11.66
C TYR A 163 -5.07 -17.39 -12.73
N SER A 164 -5.49 -16.14 -12.91
CA SER A 164 -4.84 -15.21 -13.85
C SER A 164 -3.39 -14.95 -13.46
N LEU A 165 -3.11 -14.80 -12.17
CA LEU A 165 -1.78 -14.59 -11.64
C LEU A 165 -0.88 -15.82 -11.82
N ALA A 166 -1.37 -17.02 -11.47
CA ALA A 166 -0.63 -18.27 -11.62
C ALA A 166 -0.26 -18.51 -13.10
N ARG A 167 -1.21 -18.30 -14.01
CA ARG A 167 -0.97 -18.34 -15.46
C ARG A 167 0.08 -17.32 -15.88
N LYS A 168 -0.05 -16.05 -15.48
CA LYS A 168 0.93 -14.99 -15.82
C LYS A 168 2.34 -15.34 -15.35
N LEU A 169 2.49 -15.86 -14.13
CA LEU A 169 3.79 -16.27 -13.60
C LEU A 169 4.39 -17.45 -14.39
N CYS A 170 3.56 -18.39 -14.84
CA CYS A 170 3.99 -19.50 -15.68
C CYS A 170 4.40 -19.03 -17.09
N GLU A 171 3.66 -18.10 -17.69
CA GLU A 171 3.99 -17.47 -19.00
C GLU A 171 5.29 -16.67 -18.94
N LEU A 172 5.56 -16.03 -17.80
CA LEU A 172 6.82 -15.34 -17.51
C LEU A 172 7.96 -16.29 -17.10
N GLU A 173 7.76 -17.60 -17.19
CA GLU A 173 8.72 -18.64 -16.81
C GLU A 173 9.27 -18.46 -15.37
N SER A 174 8.47 -17.88 -14.48
CA SER A 174 8.86 -17.63 -13.08
C SER A 174 8.55 -18.83 -12.19
N ILE A 175 7.64 -19.69 -12.63
CA ILE A 175 7.20 -20.92 -11.95
C ILE A 175 6.88 -22.00 -12.99
N ASP A 176 6.86 -23.26 -12.54
CA ASP A 176 6.38 -24.37 -13.35
C ASP A 176 4.85 -24.57 -13.23
N ARG A 177 4.29 -25.42 -14.10
CA ARG A 177 2.85 -25.73 -14.10
C ARG A 177 2.37 -26.39 -12.81
N ALA A 178 3.23 -27.16 -12.14
CA ALA A 178 2.87 -27.81 -10.88
C ALA A 178 2.68 -26.78 -9.76
N THR A 179 3.58 -25.80 -9.69
CA THR A 179 3.51 -24.67 -8.76
C THR A 179 2.33 -23.76 -9.07
N ALA A 180 2.04 -23.52 -10.35
CA ALA A 180 0.83 -22.80 -10.75
C ALA A 180 -0.43 -23.48 -10.21
N GLY A 181 -0.58 -24.80 -10.41
CA GLY A 181 -1.72 -25.55 -9.87
C GLY A 181 -1.79 -25.61 -8.34
N ASP A 182 -0.67 -25.55 -7.63
CA ASP A 182 -0.64 -25.41 -6.16
C ASP A 182 -1.13 -24.02 -5.71
N LEU A 183 -0.71 -22.95 -6.42
CA LEU A 183 -1.18 -21.59 -6.15
C LEU A 183 -2.67 -21.43 -6.40
N GLU A 184 -3.20 -22.00 -7.49
CA GLU A 184 -4.64 -22.00 -7.80
C GLU A 184 -5.45 -22.62 -6.66
N LYS A 185 -5.06 -23.81 -6.17
CA LYS A 185 -5.73 -24.48 -5.04
C LYS A 185 -5.69 -23.67 -3.75
N ARG A 186 -4.58 -22.96 -3.50
CA ARG A 186 -4.45 -22.10 -2.31
C ARG A 186 -5.29 -20.85 -2.45
N MET A 187 -5.39 -20.26 -3.65
CA MET A 187 -6.33 -19.18 -3.88
C MET A 187 -7.77 -19.65 -3.67
N ASP A 188 -8.13 -20.87 -4.13
CA ASP A 188 -9.47 -21.42 -3.87
C ASP A 188 -9.76 -21.51 -2.36
N LEU A 189 -8.78 -21.98 -1.57
CA LEU A 189 -8.91 -21.98 -0.12
C LEU A 189 -9.11 -20.55 0.44
N VAL A 190 -8.30 -19.59 0.00
CA VAL A 190 -8.41 -18.17 0.42
C VAL A 190 -9.78 -17.59 0.04
N ALA A 191 -10.23 -17.80 -1.19
CA ALA A 191 -11.52 -17.32 -1.70
C ALA A 191 -12.69 -17.96 -0.95
N ASN A 192 -12.63 -19.25 -0.64
CA ASN A 192 -13.66 -19.93 0.16
C ASN A 192 -13.73 -19.39 1.60
N ARG A 193 -12.60 -18.99 2.17
CA ARG A 193 -12.53 -18.52 3.57
C ARG A 193 -12.82 -17.03 3.71
N LEU A 194 -12.48 -16.21 2.72
CA LEU A 194 -12.59 -14.75 2.77
C LEU A 194 -13.70 -14.19 1.86
N GLY A 195 -14.21 -14.97 0.91
CA GLY A 195 -15.10 -14.48 -0.14
C GLY A 195 -16.47 -14.01 0.35
N GLY A 196 -16.88 -14.43 1.55
CA GLY A 196 -18.12 -13.99 2.20
C GLY A 196 -17.95 -12.81 3.16
N GLU A 197 -16.73 -12.30 3.34
CA GLU A 197 -16.47 -11.18 4.24
C GLU A 197 -17.04 -9.87 3.68
N THR A 198 -17.38 -8.95 4.59
CA THR A 198 -17.86 -7.62 4.19
C THR A 198 -16.76 -6.87 3.45
N LEU A 199 -17.11 -6.36 2.26
CA LEU A 199 -16.20 -5.59 1.43
C LEU A 199 -16.06 -4.17 1.95
N THR A 200 -14.85 -3.64 1.87
CA THR A 200 -14.50 -2.26 2.16
C THR A 200 -13.38 -1.81 1.21
N LEU A 201 -13.10 -0.51 1.18
CA LEU A 201 -11.79 -0.03 0.77
C LEU A 201 -10.73 -0.55 1.75
N VAL A 202 -9.70 -1.19 1.23
CA VAL A 202 -8.52 -1.63 1.98
C VAL A 202 -7.29 -0.91 1.48
N HIS A 203 -6.39 -0.54 2.38
CA HIS A 203 -5.12 0.09 2.02
C HIS A 203 -4.20 -0.89 1.28
N GLY A 204 -4.13 -2.14 1.73
CA GLY A 204 -3.44 -3.26 1.08
C GLY A 204 -1.94 -3.39 1.38
N ASP A 205 -1.29 -2.30 1.80
CA ASP A 205 0.09 -2.28 2.33
C ASP A 205 0.12 -1.59 3.70
N LEU A 206 -0.84 -1.90 4.59
CA LEU A 206 -1.01 -1.20 5.86
C LEU A 206 -0.03 -1.72 6.93
N TYR A 207 1.19 -1.23 6.89
CA TYR A 207 2.18 -1.41 7.96
C TYR A 207 2.31 -0.13 8.79
N ALA A 208 2.88 -0.24 10.00
CA ALA A 208 3.02 0.91 10.90
C ALA A 208 3.90 2.05 10.34
N GLU A 209 4.78 1.78 9.37
CA GLU A 209 5.53 2.82 8.65
C GLU A 209 4.65 3.70 7.74
N ASN A 210 3.48 3.22 7.35
CA ASN A 210 2.53 3.95 6.52
C ASN A 210 1.49 4.70 7.37
N VAL A 211 1.73 4.83 8.68
CA VAL A 211 0.87 5.56 9.62
C VAL A 211 1.68 6.68 10.28
N VAL A 212 1.34 7.93 9.96
CA VAL A 212 1.97 9.13 10.55
C VAL A 212 1.13 9.61 11.73
N LEU A 213 1.79 9.83 12.87
CA LEU A 213 1.22 10.41 14.07
C LEU A 213 1.44 11.92 14.06
N ARG A 214 0.36 12.69 13.93
CA ARG A 214 0.41 14.15 13.94
C ARG A 214 -0.56 14.69 14.98
N GLN A 215 -0.02 15.26 16.06
CA GLN A 215 -0.79 15.73 17.21
C GLN A 215 -1.71 14.60 17.73
N THR A 216 -3.02 14.76 17.60
CA THR A 216 -4.02 13.78 18.01
C THR A 216 -4.57 12.93 16.87
N LYS A 217 -4.02 13.04 15.65
CA LYS A 217 -4.50 12.31 14.45
C LYS A 217 -3.50 11.22 14.04
N GLN A 218 -4.04 10.12 13.53
CA GLN A 218 -3.29 9.08 12.84
C GLN A 218 -3.67 9.15 11.36
N GLN A 219 -2.69 9.39 10.51
CA GLN A 219 -2.92 9.62 9.09
C GLN A 219 -2.24 8.54 8.25
N LEU A 220 -2.95 8.09 7.22
CA LEU A 220 -2.50 7.05 6.31
C LEU A 220 -1.82 7.67 5.09
N ILE A 221 -0.67 7.12 4.70
CA ILE A 221 0.10 7.54 3.52
C ILE A 221 0.40 6.33 2.63
N ASP A 222 0.88 6.59 1.41
CA ASP A 222 1.29 5.55 0.46
C ASP A 222 0.13 4.61 0.02
N TRP A 223 -1.05 5.21 -0.22
CA TRP A 223 -2.12 4.56 -0.98
C TRP A 223 -1.57 4.20 -2.37
N SER A 224 -1.72 2.95 -2.81
CA SER A 224 -0.91 2.47 -3.93
C SER A 224 -1.58 1.32 -4.69
N TRP A 225 -0.81 0.65 -5.54
CA TRP A 225 -1.22 -0.53 -6.29
C TRP A 225 -1.92 -1.61 -5.45
N PHE A 226 -1.60 -1.73 -4.16
CA PHE A 226 -2.19 -2.71 -3.26
C PHE A 226 -3.59 -2.33 -2.77
N THR A 227 -3.97 -1.06 -2.88
CA THR A 227 -5.30 -0.59 -2.52
C THR A 227 -6.34 -1.29 -3.39
N SER A 228 -7.41 -1.76 -2.76
CA SER A 228 -8.44 -2.53 -3.45
C SER A 228 -9.78 -2.44 -2.72
N ILE A 229 -10.83 -2.95 -3.37
CA ILE A 229 -12.09 -3.30 -2.73
C ILE A 229 -11.98 -4.75 -2.30
N GLY A 230 -11.97 -5.01 -1.00
CA GLY A 230 -11.73 -6.35 -0.46
C GLY A 230 -12.09 -6.44 1.02
N THR A 231 -11.68 -7.53 1.66
CA THR A 231 -11.92 -7.72 3.10
C THR A 231 -10.96 -6.89 3.95
N ALA A 232 -11.51 -6.21 4.98
CA ALA A 232 -10.74 -5.50 6.00
C ALA A 232 -9.62 -6.33 6.64
N LEU A 233 -9.76 -7.67 6.61
CA LEU A 233 -8.78 -8.61 7.14
C LEU A 233 -7.39 -8.47 6.49
N ILE A 234 -7.29 -7.95 5.25
CA ILE A 234 -6.00 -7.70 4.59
C ILE A 234 -5.19 -6.68 5.40
N ASP A 235 -5.80 -5.54 5.71
CA ASP A 235 -5.16 -4.47 6.49
C ASP A 235 -4.87 -4.92 7.93
N LEU A 236 -5.75 -5.75 8.52
CA LEU A 236 -5.49 -6.36 9.83
C LEU A 236 -4.30 -7.32 9.79
N ALA A 237 -4.19 -8.14 8.76
CA ALA A 237 -3.11 -9.10 8.61
C ALA A 237 -1.76 -8.39 8.49
N THR A 238 -1.66 -7.31 7.71
CA THR A 238 -0.39 -6.57 7.58
C THR A 238 -0.02 -5.85 8.86
N ILE A 239 -0.94 -5.09 9.47
CA ILE A 239 -0.63 -4.24 10.63
C ILE A 239 -0.37 -5.04 11.92
N THR A 240 -0.92 -6.26 12.01
CA THR A 240 -0.74 -7.17 13.16
C THR A 240 0.25 -8.30 12.90
N SER A 241 0.93 -8.31 11.74
CA SER A 241 2.00 -9.27 11.45
C SER A 241 3.27 -8.96 12.24
N ASP A 242 4.14 -9.95 12.35
CA ASP A 242 5.47 -9.79 12.95
C ASP A 242 6.49 -9.09 12.03
N HIS A 243 6.03 -8.52 10.91
CA HIS A 243 6.88 -7.85 9.92
C HIS A 243 7.63 -6.65 10.52
N GLU A 244 8.87 -6.43 10.09
CA GLU A 244 9.74 -5.36 10.62
C GLU A 244 9.16 -3.95 10.42
N LYS A 245 8.36 -3.77 9.37
CA LYS A 245 7.64 -2.52 9.07
C LYS A 245 6.63 -2.11 10.16
N ASN A 246 6.26 -3.02 11.06
CA ASN A 246 5.42 -2.71 12.21
C ASN A 246 6.21 -2.22 13.43
N GLY A 247 7.55 -2.38 13.45
CA GLY A 247 8.40 -1.81 14.49
C GLY A 247 7.93 -2.08 15.92
N VAL A 248 7.72 -1.00 16.70
CA VAL A 248 7.26 -1.06 18.09
C VAL A 248 5.79 -1.47 18.23
N LEU A 249 4.96 -1.25 17.19
CA LEU A 249 3.52 -1.57 17.20
C LEU A 249 3.27 -3.06 17.46
N ARG A 250 4.20 -3.94 17.07
CA ARG A 250 4.11 -5.39 17.30
C ARG A 250 3.86 -5.76 18.76
N GLN A 251 4.35 -4.95 19.71
CA GLN A 251 4.16 -5.17 21.15
C GLN A 251 2.69 -4.96 21.59
N PHE A 252 1.91 -4.22 20.81
CA PHE A 252 0.53 -3.86 21.10
C PHE A 252 -0.48 -4.59 20.21
N LYS A 253 -0.08 -5.69 19.56
CA LYS A 253 -0.93 -6.48 18.67
C LYS A 253 -2.27 -6.88 19.30
N GLU A 254 -2.23 -7.37 20.54
CA GLU A 254 -3.45 -7.79 21.25
C GLU A 254 -4.38 -6.60 21.54
N ASP A 255 -3.82 -5.49 22.02
CA ASP A 255 -4.56 -4.24 22.25
C ASP A 255 -5.19 -3.69 20.97
N PHE A 256 -4.47 -3.80 19.85
CA PHE A 256 -4.96 -3.42 18.52
C PHE A 256 -6.17 -4.25 18.13
N LEU A 257 -6.03 -5.58 18.13
CA LEU A 257 -7.09 -6.50 17.73
C LEU A 257 -8.33 -6.36 18.60
N GLU A 258 -8.16 -6.25 19.93
CA GLU A 258 -9.28 -6.03 20.85
C GLU A 258 -10.02 -4.75 20.57
N SER A 259 -9.28 -3.65 20.36
CA SER A 259 -9.88 -2.35 20.08
C SER A 259 -10.58 -2.30 18.73
N TYR A 260 -10.00 -2.92 17.70
CA TYR A 260 -10.61 -3.04 16.38
C TYR A 260 -11.90 -3.86 16.47
N CYS A 261 -11.84 -5.06 17.05
CA CYS A 261 -13.00 -5.96 17.16
C CYS A 261 -14.14 -5.35 17.97
N PHE A 262 -13.81 -4.67 19.08
CA PHE A 262 -14.78 -3.93 19.87
C PHE A 262 -15.50 -2.85 19.04
N GLU A 263 -14.75 -2.06 18.28
CA GLU A 263 -15.33 -0.98 17.48
C GLU A 263 -16.08 -1.50 16.25
N SER A 264 -15.60 -2.58 15.62
CA SER A 264 -16.23 -3.19 14.44
C SER A 264 -17.45 -4.04 14.80
N GLY A 265 -17.54 -4.54 16.04
CA GLY A 265 -18.54 -5.52 16.48
C GLY A 265 -18.20 -6.95 16.05
N SER A 266 -16.95 -7.21 15.66
CA SER A 266 -16.49 -8.52 15.19
C SER A 266 -16.02 -9.41 16.35
N GLU A 267 -16.13 -10.72 16.20
CA GLU A 267 -15.60 -11.67 17.19
C GLU A 267 -14.09 -11.86 16.99
N LYS A 268 -13.28 -11.55 18.01
CA LYS A 268 -11.81 -11.61 17.96
C LYS A 268 -11.29 -13.01 17.56
N SER A 269 -11.91 -14.07 18.06
CA SER A 269 -11.57 -15.47 17.75
C SER A 269 -11.68 -15.76 16.24
N GLN A 270 -12.77 -15.32 15.61
CA GLN A 270 -13.02 -15.48 14.17
C GLN A 270 -11.98 -14.69 13.36
N ILE A 271 -11.69 -13.45 13.75
CA ILE A 271 -10.65 -12.64 13.10
C ILE A 271 -9.31 -13.37 13.15
N ILE A 272 -8.87 -13.83 14.34
CA ILE A 272 -7.60 -14.55 14.52
C ILE A 272 -7.53 -15.80 13.63
N GLU A 273 -8.63 -16.54 13.51
CA GLU A 273 -8.70 -17.73 12.65
C GLU A 273 -8.51 -17.39 11.16
N LEU A 274 -9.00 -16.24 10.71
CA LEU A 274 -8.96 -15.84 9.31
C LEU A 274 -7.70 -15.05 8.91
N LEU A 275 -6.97 -14.46 9.88
CA LEU A 275 -5.75 -13.69 9.60
C LEU A 275 -4.71 -14.44 8.74
N PRO A 276 -4.45 -15.76 8.92
CA PRO A 276 -3.54 -16.48 8.04
C PRO A 276 -3.98 -16.50 6.57
N MET A 277 -5.29 -16.60 6.29
CA MET A 277 -5.81 -16.54 4.92
C MET A 277 -5.67 -15.14 4.34
N ALA A 278 -5.92 -14.11 5.14
CA ALA A 278 -5.77 -12.72 4.71
C ALA A 278 -4.30 -12.35 4.46
N LEU A 279 -3.38 -12.89 5.27
CA LEU A 279 -1.95 -12.77 5.01
C LEU A 279 -1.57 -13.47 3.71
N ALA A 280 -2.09 -14.66 3.44
CA ALA A 280 -1.87 -15.35 2.16
C ALA A 280 -2.38 -14.51 0.97
N LEU A 281 -3.55 -13.88 1.09
CA LEU A 281 -4.08 -12.97 0.07
C LEU A 281 -3.17 -11.76 -0.17
N GLU A 282 -2.64 -11.13 0.88
CA GLU A 282 -1.68 -10.04 0.72
C GLU A 282 -0.39 -10.51 0.04
N ARG A 283 0.10 -11.73 0.34
CA ARG A 283 1.22 -12.32 -0.39
C ARG A 283 0.91 -12.55 -1.88
N PHE A 284 -0.32 -12.95 -2.23
CA PHE A 284 -0.76 -13.02 -3.64
C PHE A 284 -0.76 -11.65 -4.32
N LEU A 285 -1.18 -10.59 -3.62
CA LEU A 285 -1.09 -9.22 -4.15
C LEU A 285 0.37 -8.81 -4.39
N PHE A 286 1.27 -9.19 -3.49
CA PHE A 286 2.70 -8.96 -3.66
C PHE A 286 3.30 -9.77 -4.83
N LEU A 287 2.89 -11.03 -5.03
CA LEU A 287 3.24 -11.79 -6.24
C LEU A 287 2.73 -11.11 -7.51
N SER A 288 1.51 -10.56 -7.50
CA SER A 288 0.98 -9.80 -8.64
C SER A 288 1.83 -8.57 -8.95
N TRP A 289 2.34 -7.88 -7.93
CA TRP A 289 3.29 -6.78 -8.11
C TRP A 289 4.60 -7.28 -8.73
N LEU A 290 5.19 -8.37 -8.26
CA LEU A 290 6.40 -8.96 -8.84
C LEU A 290 6.21 -9.39 -10.30
N ALA A 291 5.07 -10.03 -10.61
CA ALA A 291 4.72 -10.44 -11.97
C ALA A 291 4.60 -9.24 -12.92
N GLU A 292 4.01 -8.13 -12.45
CA GLU A 292 3.93 -6.90 -13.23
C GLU A 292 5.32 -6.32 -13.52
N ARG A 293 6.21 -6.27 -12.52
CA ARG A 293 7.61 -5.84 -12.70
C ARG A 293 8.33 -6.66 -13.76
N LYS A 294 8.26 -7.99 -13.63
CA LYS A 294 8.92 -8.90 -14.57
C LYS A 294 8.38 -8.76 -15.98
N SER A 295 7.06 -8.58 -16.15
CA SER A 295 6.45 -8.35 -17.47
C SER A 295 6.93 -7.09 -18.17
N ARG A 296 7.53 -6.15 -17.43
CA ARG A 296 8.14 -4.91 -17.95
C ARG A 296 9.66 -5.04 -18.16
N GLY A 297 10.21 -6.24 -18.02
CA GLY A 297 11.66 -6.48 -18.11
C GLY A 297 12.44 -5.98 -16.90
N ILE A 298 11.79 -5.78 -15.75
CA ILE A 298 12.45 -5.35 -14.52
C ILE A 298 12.63 -6.56 -13.61
N PHE A 299 13.88 -6.98 -13.45
CA PHE A 299 14.26 -8.22 -12.77
C PHE A 299 14.86 -7.98 -11.38
N GLY A 300 15.26 -6.76 -11.05
CA GLY A 300 15.75 -6.39 -9.73
C GLY A 300 14.71 -5.68 -8.86
N THR A 301 14.87 -5.76 -7.55
CA THR A 301 14.21 -4.91 -6.55
C THR A 301 15.23 -4.44 -5.53
N THR A 302 14.90 -3.45 -4.70
CA THR A 302 15.80 -2.98 -3.62
C THR A 302 16.19 -4.07 -2.61
N VAL A 303 15.51 -5.22 -2.62
CA VAL A 303 15.72 -6.33 -1.66
C VAL A 303 16.13 -7.64 -2.33
N GLY A 304 16.34 -7.68 -3.65
CA GLY A 304 16.80 -8.86 -4.38
C GLY A 304 16.18 -9.05 -5.76
N HIS A 305 16.59 -10.12 -6.43
CA HIS A 305 16.09 -10.49 -7.76
C HIS A 305 14.62 -10.95 -7.69
N VAL A 306 13.83 -10.63 -8.71
CA VAL A 306 12.39 -10.89 -8.74
C VAL A 306 12.08 -12.38 -8.63
N ASP A 307 12.81 -13.25 -9.32
CA ASP A 307 12.55 -14.70 -9.28
C ASP A 307 12.83 -15.31 -7.89
N ASP A 308 13.86 -14.83 -7.19
CA ASP A 308 14.16 -15.27 -5.83
C ASP A 308 13.03 -14.85 -4.87
N LEU A 309 12.52 -13.63 -5.06
CA LEU A 309 11.39 -13.12 -4.28
C LEU A 309 10.10 -13.87 -4.60
N VAL A 310 9.83 -14.21 -5.86
CA VAL A 310 8.69 -15.04 -6.25
C VAL A 310 8.73 -16.37 -5.51
N ALA A 311 9.88 -17.06 -5.51
CA ALA A 311 10.04 -18.31 -4.78
C ALA A 311 9.79 -18.16 -3.27
N GLN A 312 10.37 -17.13 -2.64
CA GLN A 312 10.18 -16.86 -1.21
C GLN A 312 8.71 -16.58 -0.86
N VAL A 313 8.02 -15.80 -1.68
CA VAL A 313 6.62 -15.43 -1.43
C VAL A 313 5.70 -16.63 -1.63
N ILE A 314 5.99 -17.51 -2.58
CA ILE A 314 5.26 -18.77 -2.74
C ILE A 314 5.37 -19.63 -1.48
N GLU A 315 6.55 -19.75 -0.88
CA GLU A 315 6.71 -20.47 0.40
C GLU A 315 5.93 -19.79 1.54
N GLN A 316 5.86 -18.45 1.57
CA GLN A 316 5.05 -17.72 2.55
C GLN A 316 3.53 -17.99 2.36
N ILE A 317 3.06 -18.06 1.11
CA ILE A 317 1.68 -18.47 0.79
C ILE A 317 1.44 -19.90 1.25
N ARG A 318 2.39 -20.81 1.01
CA ARG A 318 2.29 -22.22 1.41
C ARG A 318 2.18 -22.38 2.93
N ALA A 319 2.95 -21.60 3.67
CA ALA A 319 2.94 -21.60 5.13
C ALA A 319 1.65 -21.03 5.72
N SER A 320 1.05 -20.03 5.05
CA SER A 320 -0.13 -19.32 5.56
C SER A 320 -1.44 -20.01 5.17
N ALA A 321 -1.57 -20.44 3.91
CA ALA A 321 -2.74 -21.12 3.37
C ALA A 321 -2.54 -22.64 3.31
N LYS A 322 -2.47 -23.30 4.47
CA LYS A 322 -2.23 -24.76 4.55
C LYS A 322 -3.45 -25.54 4.06
N LEU A 323 -3.24 -26.39 3.05
CA LEU A 323 -4.22 -27.34 2.52
C LEU A 323 -4.44 -28.53 3.47
#